data_AF-A0A3P8TYZ3-F1
#
_entry.id   AF-A0A3P8TYZ3-F1
#
_cell.length_a   1.000
_cell.length_b   1.000
_cell.length_c   1.000
_cell.angle_alpha   90.00
_cell.angle_beta   90.00
_cell.angle_gamma   90.00
#
_symmetry.space_group_name_H-M   'P 1'
#
loop_
_entity.id
_entity.type
_entity.pdbx_description
1 polymer ?
#
loop_
_entity_poly.entity_id
_entity_poly.type
_entity_poly.pdbx_seq_one_letter_code
_entity_poly.pdbx_strand_id
1 'polypeptide(L)'
;MNFLHLLSSEAVQHIIIHCLNVSVWRSAEDQPVTQGSVKFKAWSGEVFEVGGELEPEVLEDSCWIKDGRWHQTNFVFHSLDPTLLPVVDIYNLPKTSPGSHYHLEVGPVCFL
;
A
#
# COMPACT_ATOMS: atom_id res chain seq x y z
N MET A 1 -0.10 -13.72 15.89
CA MET A 1 -1.39 -13.15 15.48
C MET A 1 -2.57 -14.12 15.62
N ASN A 2 -2.36 -15.44 15.69
CA ASN A 2 -3.44 -16.45 15.66
C ASN A 2 -4.66 -16.19 16.55
N PHE A 3 -4.49 -15.77 17.81
CA PHE A 3 -5.66 -15.51 18.67
C PHE A 3 -6.46 -14.27 18.23
N LEU A 4 -5.79 -13.20 17.79
CA LEU A 4 -6.48 -12.01 17.27
C LEU A 4 -7.22 -12.34 15.96
N HIS A 5 -6.61 -13.15 15.10
CA HIS A 5 -7.26 -13.64 13.89
C HIS A 5 -8.52 -14.47 14.16
N LEU A 6 -8.55 -15.25 15.23
CA LEU A 6 -9.69 -16.09 15.59
C LEU A 6 -10.80 -15.36 16.36
N LEU A 7 -10.46 -14.27 17.06
CA LEU A 7 -11.36 -13.58 17.99
C LEU A 7 -11.91 -12.27 17.45
N SER A 8 -11.50 -11.88 16.25
CA SER A 8 -11.95 -10.66 15.58
C SER A 8 -12.78 -11.00 14.35
N SER A 9 -13.63 -10.05 13.98
CA SER A 9 -14.52 -10.12 12.82
C SER A 9 -13.98 -9.35 11.63
N GLU A 10 -13.10 -8.37 11.87
CA GLU A 10 -12.44 -7.61 10.82
C GLU A 10 -11.06 -7.12 11.26
N ALA A 11 -10.26 -6.72 10.28
CA ALA A 11 -8.97 -6.09 10.49
C ALA A 11 -8.79 -4.90 9.54
N VAL A 12 -8.12 -3.85 10.04
CA VAL A 12 -7.79 -2.64 9.30
C VAL A 12 -6.31 -2.31 9.48
N GLN A 13 -5.62 -1.94 8.41
CA GLN A 13 -4.26 -1.40 8.48
C GLN A 13 -4.08 -0.28 7.46
N HIS A 14 -3.29 0.72 7.83
CA HIS A 14 -2.90 1.82 6.94
C HIS A 14 -1.40 1.73 6.62
N ILE A 15 -1.04 1.97 5.37
CA ILE A 15 0.36 2.15 4.96
C ILE A 15 0.45 3.42 4.11
N ILE A 16 1.38 4.30 4.47
CA ILE A 16 1.65 5.52 3.74
C ILE A 16 3.02 5.41 3.10
N ILE A 17 3.09 5.66 1.79
CA ILE A 17 4.36 5.77 1.08
C ILE A 17 4.59 7.24 0.76
N HIS A 18 5.51 7.84 1.52
CA HIS A 18 6.03 9.18 1.23
C HIS A 18 7.01 9.08 0.07
N CYS A 19 6.91 9.98 -0.90
CA CYS A 19 7.65 9.90 -2.15
C CYS A 19 8.18 11.28 -2.56
N LEU A 20 9.38 11.30 -3.11
CA LEU A 20 10.03 12.47 -3.68
C LEU A 20 10.44 12.13 -5.12
N ASN A 21 9.82 12.80 -6.10
CA ASN A 21 10.08 12.61 -7.53
C ASN A 21 9.94 11.16 -8.04
N VAL A 22 9.12 10.33 -7.41
CA VAL A 22 8.92 8.93 -7.78
C VAL A 22 7.47 8.51 -7.59
N SER A 23 6.91 7.85 -8.61
CA SER A 23 5.56 7.29 -8.58
C SER A 23 5.55 5.89 -8.01
N VAL A 24 4.59 5.58 -7.13
CA VAL A 24 4.44 4.25 -6.51
C VAL A 24 3.13 3.56 -6.93
N TRP A 25 2.12 4.34 -7.32
CA TRP A 25 0.79 3.85 -7.69
C TRP A 25 0.43 4.23 -9.14
N ARG A 26 -0.10 5.44 -9.37
CA ARG A 26 -0.29 5.97 -10.73
C ARG A 26 0.95 6.66 -11.26
N SER A 27 1.12 6.64 -12.58
CA SER A 27 2.23 7.30 -13.27
C SER A 27 1.98 8.78 -13.58
N ALA A 28 0.71 9.18 -13.73
CA ALA A 28 0.29 10.55 -14.00
C ALA A 28 -1.18 10.77 -13.57
N GLU A 29 -1.59 12.04 -13.51
CA GLU A 29 -3.00 12.42 -13.36
C GLU A 29 -3.85 11.79 -14.47
N ASP A 30 -5.03 11.28 -14.11
CA ASP A 30 -5.98 10.60 -15.00
C ASP A 30 -5.46 9.37 -15.78
N GLN A 31 -4.26 8.88 -15.48
CA GLN A 31 -3.79 7.60 -16.01
C GLN A 31 -4.25 6.42 -15.15
N PRO A 32 -4.63 5.29 -15.77
CA PRO A 32 -4.96 4.08 -15.04
C PRO A 32 -3.74 3.55 -14.28
N VAL A 33 -3.99 2.92 -13.14
CA VAL A 33 -2.96 2.21 -12.37
C VAL A 33 -2.50 1.01 -13.20
N THR A 34 -1.19 0.76 -13.21
CA THR A 34 -0.60 -0.34 -14.00
C THR A 34 -0.12 -1.48 -13.11
N GLN A 35 0.00 -2.68 -13.67
CA GLN A 35 0.49 -3.89 -12.99
C GLN A 35 1.91 -3.75 -12.39
N GLY A 36 2.66 -2.72 -12.77
CA GLY A 36 3.97 -2.38 -12.21
C GLY A 36 3.92 -1.52 -10.94
N SER A 37 2.72 -1.15 -10.47
CA SER A 37 2.53 -0.45 -9.20
C SER A 37 2.92 -1.32 -8.00
N VAL A 38 3.10 -0.67 -6.85
CA VAL A 38 3.40 -1.32 -5.58
C VAL A 38 2.35 -2.39 -5.23
N LYS A 39 2.80 -3.51 -4.66
CA LYS A 39 1.93 -4.60 -4.20
C LYS A 39 2.24 -4.92 -2.74
N PHE A 40 1.27 -5.42 -2.00
CA PHE A 40 1.43 -5.66 -0.57
C PHE A 40 1.10 -7.11 -0.24
N LYS A 41 2.00 -7.80 0.47
CA LYS A 41 1.77 -9.18 0.87
C LYS A 41 1.08 -9.24 2.22
N ALA A 42 -0.04 -9.95 2.27
CA ALA A 42 -0.78 -10.31 3.47
C ALA A 42 -0.02 -11.32 4.34
N TRP A 43 -0.39 -11.39 5.62
CA TRP A 43 0.09 -12.43 6.53
C TRP A 43 -0.21 -13.85 6.03
N SER A 44 -1.37 -14.07 5.43
CA SER A 44 -1.80 -15.34 4.86
C SER A 44 -0.97 -15.78 3.64
N GLY A 45 -0.34 -14.82 2.95
CA GLY A 45 0.50 -15.04 1.77
C GLY A 45 -0.07 -14.43 0.48
N GLU A 46 -1.36 -14.10 0.49
CA GLU A 46 -2.08 -13.40 -0.58
C GLU A 46 -1.48 -12.02 -0.83
N VAL A 47 -1.73 -11.46 -2.01
CA VAL A 47 -1.14 -10.21 -2.46
C VAL A 47 -2.24 -9.22 -2.82
N PHE A 48 -2.18 -8.04 -2.21
CA PHE A 48 -2.97 -6.88 -2.60
C PHE A 48 -2.32 -6.20 -3.81
N GLU A 49 -3.04 -6.13 -4.93
CA GLU A 49 -2.54 -5.58 -6.19
C GLU A 49 -3.68 -5.01 -7.07
N VAL A 50 -3.34 -4.02 -7.91
CA VAL A 50 -4.28 -3.43 -8.87
C VAL A 50 -4.91 -4.48 -9.79
N GLY A 51 -6.24 -4.44 -9.95
CA GLY A 51 -6.99 -5.34 -10.82
C GLY A 51 -7.02 -6.80 -10.35
N GLY A 52 -6.49 -7.09 -9.16
CA GLY A 52 -6.60 -8.38 -8.50
C GLY A 52 -7.91 -8.52 -7.72
N GLU A 53 -8.16 -9.71 -7.16
CA GLU A 53 -9.29 -9.93 -6.24
C GLU A 53 -9.14 -9.10 -4.96
N LEU A 54 -7.90 -8.96 -4.49
CA LEU A 54 -7.53 -8.08 -3.39
C LEU A 54 -6.91 -6.81 -3.96
N GLU A 55 -7.72 -5.84 -4.35
CA GLU A 55 -7.21 -4.52 -4.74
C GLU A 55 -7.14 -3.59 -3.51
N PRO A 56 -6.00 -2.94 -3.22
CA PRO A 56 -5.91 -2.05 -2.07
C PRO A 56 -6.72 -0.77 -2.28
N GLU A 57 -7.39 -0.30 -1.24
CA GLU A 57 -8.06 1.00 -1.27
C GLU A 57 -7.01 2.12 -1.15
N VAL A 58 -7.15 3.16 -1.98
CA VAL A 58 -6.23 4.31 -1.99
C VAL A 58 -7.01 5.58 -1.69
N LEU A 59 -6.78 6.15 -0.51
CA LEU A 59 -7.46 7.36 -0.05
C LEU A 59 -6.89 8.63 -0.69
N GLU A 60 -5.58 8.63 -0.95
CA GLU A 60 -4.85 9.75 -1.55
C GLU A 60 -3.70 9.20 -2.39
N ASP A 61 -3.44 9.80 -3.55
CA ASP A 61 -2.28 9.49 -4.38
C ASP A 61 -1.77 10.76 -5.08
N SER A 62 -0.71 11.34 -4.51
CA SER A 62 0.02 12.49 -5.05
C SER A 62 1.43 12.14 -5.53
N CYS A 63 1.86 10.88 -5.45
CA CYS A 63 3.21 10.45 -5.83
C CYS A 63 3.52 10.52 -7.34
N TRP A 64 2.52 10.70 -8.19
CA TRP A 64 2.74 10.97 -9.61
C TRP A 64 3.35 12.36 -9.86
N ILE A 65 3.28 13.28 -8.90
CA ILE A 65 3.84 14.64 -8.99
C ILE A 65 5.36 14.59 -8.77
N LYS A 66 6.13 15.16 -9.72
CA LYS A 66 7.60 15.17 -9.72
C LYS A 66 8.15 16.60 -9.72
N ASP A 67 7.77 17.39 -8.71
CA ASP A 67 8.07 18.82 -8.57
C ASP A 67 9.21 19.13 -7.58
N GLY A 68 9.92 18.11 -7.12
CA GLY A 68 10.99 18.24 -6.11
C GLY A 68 10.49 18.39 -4.67
N ARG A 69 9.19 18.18 -4.40
CA ARG A 69 8.61 18.16 -3.06
C ARG A 69 8.20 16.75 -2.66
N TRP A 70 8.04 16.56 -1.35
CA TRP A 70 7.50 15.33 -0.80
C TRP A 70 5.98 15.30 -1.02
N HIS A 71 5.52 14.14 -1.48
CA HIS A 71 4.13 13.77 -1.69
C HIS A 71 3.87 12.41 -1.03
N GLN A 72 2.66 11.88 -1.13
CA GLN A 72 2.32 10.60 -0.53
C GLN A 72 1.25 9.82 -1.30
N THR A 73 1.25 8.50 -1.10
CA THR A 73 0.12 7.63 -1.43
C THR A 73 -0.32 6.90 -0.16
N ASN A 74 -1.62 6.99 0.16
CA ASN A 74 -2.21 6.46 1.39
C ASN A 74 -3.05 5.22 1.07
N PHE A 75 -2.56 4.06 1.50
CA PHE A 75 -3.22 2.77 1.31
C PHE A 75 -3.99 2.37 2.57
N VAL A 76 -5.20 1.86 2.37
CA VAL A 76 -6.04 1.25 3.41
C VAL A 76 -6.32 -0.19 3.03
N PHE A 77 -6.03 -1.07 3.97
CA PHE A 77 -6.37 -2.49 3.89
C PHE A 77 -7.45 -2.73 4.93
N HIS A 78 -8.68 -2.95 4.49
CA HIS A 78 -9.81 -3.33 5.34
C HIS A 78 -10.35 -4.66 4.86
N SER A 79 -10.49 -5.63 5.77
CA SER A 79 -10.96 -6.97 5.44
C SER A 79 -11.85 -7.53 6.56
N LEU A 80 -12.95 -8.18 6.16
CA LEU A 80 -13.78 -9.02 7.04
C LEU A 80 -13.18 -10.42 7.28
N ASP A 81 -12.07 -10.74 6.60
CA ASP A 81 -11.20 -11.85 6.96
C ASP A 81 -9.95 -11.29 7.65
N PRO A 82 -9.85 -11.38 9.00
CA PRO A 82 -8.72 -10.89 9.75
C PRO A 82 -7.38 -11.55 9.38
N THR A 83 -7.39 -12.75 8.79
CA THR A 83 -6.17 -13.50 8.47
C THR A 83 -5.35 -12.86 7.35
N LEU A 84 -5.97 -11.99 6.54
CA LEU A 84 -5.31 -11.22 5.48
C LEU A 84 -4.38 -10.12 6.01
N LEU A 85 -4.46 -9.77 7.30
CA LEU A 85 -3.63 -8.73 7.91
C LEU A 85 -2.80 -9.26 9.09
N PRO A 86 -1.66 -8.65 9.43
CA PRO A 86 -1.08 -7.45 8.82
C PRO A 86 -0.47 -7.70 7.43
N VAL A 87 -0.18 -6.61 6.71
CA VAL A 87 0.78 -6.60 5.62
C VAL A 87 2.17 -6.91 6.18
N VAL A 88 2.86 -7.88 5.56
CA VAL A 88 4.16 -8.39 6.01
C VAL A 88 5.31 -8.08 5.04
N ASP A 89 5.00 -7.70 3.80
CA ASP A 89 6.00 -7.39 2.77
C ASP A 89 5.43 -6.44 1.72
N ILE A 90 6.31 -5.74 1.00
CA ILE A 90 5.95 -4.80 -0.06
C ILE A 90 6.78 -5.09 -1.31
N TYR A 91 6.10 -5.37 -2.41
CA TYR A 91 6.69 -5.66 -3.71
C TYR A 91 6.59 -4.48 -4.66
N ASN A 92 7.39 -4.52 -5.74
CA ASN A 92 7.38 -3.53 -6.81
C ASN A 92 7.62 -2.08 -6.33
N LEU A 93 8.33 -1.89 -5.22
CA LEU A 93 8.83 -0.57 -4.87
C LEU A 93 9.73 -0.03 -6.00
N PRO A 94 9.53 1.23 -6.42
CA PRO A 94 10.25 1.77 -7.57
C PRO A 94 11.74 1.91 -7.27
N LYS A 95 12.58 1.65 -8.28
CA LYS A 95 14.01 1.94 -8.16
C LYS A 95 14.21 3.45 -8.13
N THR A 96 14.96 3.94 -7.15
CA THR A 96 15.31 5.35 -7.05
C THR A 96 16.50 5.70 -7.95
N SER A 97 16.42 6.87 -8.57
CA SER A 97 17.52 7.58 -9.23
C SER A 97 17.99 8.77 -8.35
N PRO A 98 19.15 9.38 -8.61
CA PRO A 98 19.61 10.56 -7.87
C PRO A 98 18.53 11.66 -7.83
N GLY A 99 18.18 12.11 -6.60
CA GLY A 99 17.12 13.11 -6.40
C GLY A 99 15.70 12.55 -6.33
N SER A 100 15.54 11.22 -6.36
CA SER A 100 14.28 10.54 -6.03
C SER A 100 14.44 9.64 -4.82
N HIS A 101 13.43 9.65 -3.94
CA HIS A 101 13.44 8.93 -2.68
C HIS A 101 12.03 8.47 -2.33
N TYR A 102 11.93 7.47 -1.47
CA TYR A 102 10.68 7.12 -0.81
C TYR A 102 10.94 6.75 0.64
N HIS A 103 9.92 6.92 1.47
CA HIS A 103 9.91 6.55 2.88
C HIS A 103 8.59 5.85 3.18
N LEU A 104 8.67 4.72 3.89
CA LEU A 104 7.52 3.89 4.24
C LEU A 104 7.13 4.16 5.67
N GLU A 105 5.87 4.52 5.87
CA GLU A 105 5.22 4.61 7.17
C GLU A 105 4.19 3.49 7.28
N VAL A 106 4.52 2.49 8.10
CA VAL A 106 3.68 1.30 8.31
C VAL A 106 2.85 1.51 9.57
N GLY A 107 1.55 1.75 9.40
CA GLY A 107 0.61 1.91 10.51
C GLY A 107 0.37 0.58 11.25
N PRO A 108 -0.13 0.66 12.49
CA PRO A 108 -0.53 -0.53 13.24
C PRO A 108 -1.68 -1.25 12.52
N VAL A 109 -1.74 -2.57 12.69
CA VAL A 109 -2.93 -3.34 12.36
C VAL A 109 -3.91 -3.27 13.54
N CYS A 110 -5.16 -2.94 13.25
CA CYS A 110 -6.27 -2.89 14.18
C CYS A 110 -7.18 -4.08 13.94
N PHE A 111 -7.54 -4.81 15.00
CA PHE A 111 -8.46 -5.95 14.96
C PHE A 111 -9.71 -5.59 15.78
N LEU A 112 -10.89 -5.88 15.25
CA LEU A 112 -12.20 -5.54 15.84
C LEU A 112 -13.06 -6.78 16.08
#